data_AF-A0A1Y0KT64-F1
#
_entry.id   AF-A0A1Y0KT64-F1
#
_cell.length_a   1.000
_cell.length_b   1.000
_cell.length_c   1.000
_cell.angle_alpha   90.00
_cell.angle_beta   90.00
_cell.angle_gamma   90.00
#
_symmetry.space_group_name_H-M   'P 1'
#
loop_
_entity.id
_entity.type
_entity.pdbx_description
1 polymer ?
#
loop_
_entity_poly.entity_id
_entity_poly.type
_entity_poly.pdbx_seq_one_letter_code
_entity_poly.pdbx_strand_id
1 'polypeptide(L)'
;MTKTSVFRRLAASLAVFHVLMIVQVPMANASMIGTSEVLAEHQQQVDRQQLLGMLDEQGVQEKLHNLGVDRDTVEKRINSLTNAELAQFNQQLDQAPAGSGVIGIIVLFFVIFIVTDMLCATDIFSFVKCINR
;
A
#
# COMPACT_ATOMS: atom_id res chain seq x y z
N MET A 1 74.80 -8.31 21.08
CA MET A 1 73.96 -7.09 21.18
C MET A 1 72.97 -6.97 20.00
N THR A 2 72.09 -7.95 19.77
CA THR A 2 71.14 -7.93 18.63
C THR A 2 69.68 -8.21 19.01
N LYS A 3 69.41 -8.52 20.29
CA LYS A 3 68.07 -8.91 20.78
C LYS A 3 67.06 -7.74 20.81
N THR A 4 67.52 -6.52 21.05
CA THR A 4 66.65 -5.33 21.16
C THR A 4 66.10 -4.84 19.82
N SER A 5 66.84 -5.00 18.71
CA SER A 5 66.38 -4.58 17.38
C SER A 5 65.35 -5.54 16.80
N VAL A 6 65.47 -6.84 17.08
CA VAL A 6 64.49 -7.86 16.67
C VAL A 6 63.19 -7.69 17.46
N PHE A 7 63.26 -7.44 18.76
CA PHE A 7 62.08 -7.17 19.59
C PHE A 7 61.33 -5.91 19.16
N ARG A 8 62.05 -4.83 18.81
CA ARG A 8 61.46 -3.59 18.28
C ARG A 8 60.76 -3.80 16.93
N ARG A 9 61.34 -4.62 16.05
CA ARG A 9 60.74 -4.96 14.75
C ARG A 9 59.48 -5.82 14.90
N LEU A 10 59.49 -6.77 15.83
CA LEU A 10 58.32 -7.60 16.17
C LEU A 10 57.19 -6.77 16.80
N ALA A 11 57.52 -5.86 17.71
CA ALA A 11 56.54 -4.95 18.30
C ALA A 11 55.92 -4.01 17.24
N ALA A 12 56.73 -3.50 16.31
CA ALA A 12 56.25 -2.67 15.22
C ALA A 12 55.34 -3.45 14.24
N SER A 13 55.69 -4.69 13.88
CA SER A 13 54.83 -5.52 13.04
C SER A 13 53.51 -5.87 13.73
N LEU A 14 53.53 -6.12 15.04
CA LEU A 14 52.33 -6.41 15.82
C LEU A 14 51.41 -5.18 15.92
N ALA A 15 51.98 -3.99 16.08
CA ALA A 15 51.24 -2.73 16.13
C ALA A 15 50.59 -2.40 14.77
N VAL A 16 51.32 -2.58 13.66
CA VAL A 16 50.77 -2.39 12.30
C VAL A 16 49.65 -3.39 12.03
N PHE A 17 49.80 -4.64 12.46
CA PHE A 17 48.75 -5.66 12.31
C PHE A 17 47.48 -5.31 13.12
N HIS A 18 47.63 -4.78 14.33
CA HIS A 18 46.50 -4.31 15.14
C HIS A 18 45.78 -3.13 14.47
N VAL A 19 46.52 -2.16 13.92
CA VAL A 19 45.91 -1.02 13.21
C VAL A 19 45.15 -1.49 11.96
N LEU A 20 45.68 -2.46 11.22
CA LEU A 20 45.02 -3.00 10.03
C LEU A 20 43.69 -3.71 10.36
N MET A 21 43.61 -4.36 11.52
CA MET A 21 42.39 -5.04 11.99
C MET A 21 41.32 -4.07 12.50
N ILE A 22 41.70 -2.90 13.03
CA ILE A 22 40.76 -1.89 13.53
C ILE A 22 40.02 -1.16 12.40
N VAL A 23 40.58 -1.11 11.18
CA VAL A 23 39.94 -0.44 10.02
C VAL A 23 38.71 -1.20 9.52
N GLN A 24 38.45 -2.41 10.02
CA GLN A 24 37.26 -3.21 9.70
C GLN A 24 36.06 -2.83 10.58
N VAL A 25 35.87 -1.55 10.94
CA VAL A 25 34.59 -1.14 11.54
C VAL A 25 33.54 -1.25 10.45
N PRO A 26 32.57 -2.18 10.52
CA PRO A 26 31.46 -2.15 9.60
C PRO A 26 30.80 -0.78 9.80
N MET A 27 30.78 0.02 8.74
CA MET A 27 29.93 1.19 8.70
C MET A 27 28.51 0.67 8.87
N ALA A 28 28.03 0.68 10.12
CA ALA A 28 26.65 0.45 10.44
C ALA A 28 25.90 1.56 9.70
N ASN A 29 25.37 1.21 8.53
CA ASN A 29 24.40 2.02 7.84
C ASN A 29 23.17 2.00 8.74
N ALA A 30 23.16 2.89 9.73
CA ALA A 30 21.96 3.32 10.38
C ALA A 30 21.18 4.08 9.31
N SER A 31 20.50 3.33 8.45
CA SER A 31 19.33 3.84 7.76
C SER A 31 18.48 4.41 8.87
N MET A 32 18.32 5.73 8.88
CA MET A 32 17.30 6.37 9.69
C MET A 32 16.03 5.58 9.41
N ILE A 33 15.44 4.94 10.43
CA ILE A 33 14.05 4.53 10.35
C ILE A 33 13.31 5.86 10.23
N GLY A 34 13.19 6.32 8.99
CA GLY A 34 12.53 7.56 8.68
C GLY A 34 11.11 7.39 9.16
N THR A 35 10.51 8.47 9.63
CA THR A 35 9.07 8.52 9.92
C THR A 35 8.25 7.95 8.75
N SER A 36 8.78 7.94 7.53
CA SER A 36 8.25 7.25 6.35
C SER A 36 8.09 5.73 6.49
N GLU A 37 9.00 5.02 7.14
CA GLU A 37 8.88 3.57 7.36
C GLU A 37 7.76 3.28 8.38
N VAL A 38 7.69 4.08 9.44
CA VAL A 38 6.63 4.00 10.47
C VAL A 38 5.27 4.40 9.89
N LEU A 39 5.22 5.44 9.03
CA LEU A 39 4.00 5.82 8.32
C LEU A 39 3.57 4.74 7.32
N ALA A 40 4.51 4.10 6.63
CA ALA A 40 4.20 3.01 5.70
C ALA A 40 3.60 1.82 6.46
N GLU A 41 4.17 1.45 7.61
CA GLU A 41 3.63 0.38 8.46
C GLU A 41 2.23 0.71 9.01
N HIS A 42 2.02 1.96 9.45
CA HIS A 42 0.70 2.42 9.88
C HIS A 42 -0.33 2.44 8.75
N GLN A 43 0.04 2.92 7.56
CA GLN A 43 -0.84 2.94 6.40
C GLN A 43 -1.23 1.51 6.00
N GLN A 44 -0.29 0.57 6.03
CA GLN A 44 -0.53 -0.85 5.74
C GLN A 44 -1.52 -1.50 6.73
N GLN A 45 -1.43 -1.13 8.01
CA GLN A 45 -2.39 -1.58 9.01
C GLN A 45 -3.78 -0.99 8.74
N VAL A 46 -3.89 0.29 8.38
CA VAL A 46 -5.19 0.89 8.01
C VAL A 46 -5.78 0.20 6.78
N ASP A 47 -4.96 -0.08 5.76
CA ASP A 47 -5.36 -0.75 4.53
C ASP A 47 -5.93 -2.16 4.77
N ARG A 48 -5.32 -2.96 5.66
CA ARG A 48 -5.83 -4.28 6.04
C ARG A 48 -7.19 -4.17 6.73
N GLN A 49 -7.32 -3.23 7.67
CA GLN A 49 -8.55 -2.99 8.42
C GLN A 49 -9.68 -2.55 7.48
N GLN A 50 -9.39 -1.73 6.46
CA GLN A 50 -10.34 -1.32 5.45
C GLN A 50 -10.88 -2.52 4.64
N LEU A 51 -10.00 -3.43 4.20
CA LEU A 51 -10.42 -4.65 3.48
C LEU A 51 -11.29 -5.58 4.34
N LEU A 52 -10.97 -5.71 5.62
CA LEU A 52 -11.81 -6.48 6.56
C LEU A 52 -13.18 -5.81 6.74
N GLY A 53 -13.22 -4.47 6.79
CA GLY A 53 -14.49 -3.72 6.82
C GLY A 53 -15.32 -3.90 5.54
N MET A 54 -14.68 -3.96 4.37
CA MET A 54 -15.36 -4.28 3.11
C MET A 54 -15.91 -5.71 3.09
N LEU A 55 -15.19 -6.67 3.68
CA LEU A 55 -15.64 -8.06 3.83
C LEU A 55 -16.87 -8.18 4.75
N ASP A 56 -17.05 -7.23 5.66
CA ASP A 56 -18.21 -7.15 6.55
C ASP A 56 -19.47 -6.58 5.86
N GLU A 57 -19.34 -5.95 4.69
CA GLU A 57 -20.49 -5.43 3.96
C GLU A 57 -21.40 -6.57 3.46
N GLN A 58 -22.71 -6.45 3.73
CA GLN A 58 -23.70 -7.50 3.40
C GLN A 58 -23.68 -7.89 1.92
N GLY A 59 -23.51 -6.93 1.01
CA GLY A 59 -23.43 -7.20 -0.42
C GLY A 59 -22.20 -8.02 -0.83
N VAL A 60 -21.07 -7.84 -0.14
CA VAL A 60 -19.85 -8.63 -0.36
C VAL A 60 -20.03 -10.04 0.17
N GLN A 61 -20.61 -10.20 1.37
CA GLN A 61 -20.90 -11.52 1.95
C GLN A 61 -21.85 -12.34 1.08
N GLU A 62 -22.92 -11.72 0.59
CA GLU A 62 -23.87 -12.38 -0.31
C GLU A 62 -23.19 -12.79 -1.62
N LYS A 63 -22.32 -11.94 -2.17
CA LYS A 63 -21.57 -12.26 -3.38
C LYS A 63 -20.59 -13.42 -3.17
N LEU A 64 -19.88 -13.44 -2.05
CA LEU A 64 -18.97 -14.55 -1.70
C LEU A 64 -19.73 -15.85 -1.51
N HIS A 65 -20.87 -15.81 -0.80
CA HIS A 65 -21.76 -16.95 -0.63
C HIS A 65 -22.25 -17.49 -1.99
N ASN A 66 -22.66 -16.61 -2.91
CA ASN A 66 -23.08 -16.99 -4.26
C ASN A 66 -21.96 -17.62 -5.10
N LEU A 67 -20.70 -17.32 -4.77
CA LEU A 67 -19.52 -17.94 -5.38
C LEU A 67 -19.08 -19.23 -4.66
N GLY A 68 -19.76 -19.63 -3.59
CA GLY A 68 -19.40 -20.78 -2.76
C GLY A 68 -18.14 -20.57 -1.93
N VAL A 69 -17.75 -19.31 -1.69
CA VAL A 69 -16.56 -18.95 -0.93
C VAL A 69 -16.98 -18.53 0.48
N ASP A 70 -16.38 -19.18 1.48
CA ASP A 70 -16.60 -18.87 2.88
C ASP A 70 -15.84 -17.60 3.32
N ARG A 71 -16.49 -16.77 4.14
CA ARG A 71 -15.92 -15.50 4.64
C ARG A 71 -14.63 -15.72 5.44
N ASP A 72 -14.59 -16.70 6.34
CA ASP A 72 -13.43 -16.94 7.20
C ASP A 72 -12.21 -17.36 6.36
N THR A 73 -12.46 -18.00 5.21
CA THR A 73 -11.40 -18.36 4.27
C THR A 73 -10.78 -17.12 3.63
N VAL A 74 -11.59 -16.13 3.26
CA VAL A 74 -11.10 -14.86 2.69
C VAL A 74 -10.37 -14.03 3.74
N GLU A 75 -10.92 -13.97 4.95
CA GLU A 75 -10.30 -13.28 6.08
C GLU A 75 -8.90 -13.82 6.40
N LYS A 76 -8.76 -15.16 6.45
CA LYS A 76 -7.45 -15.81 6.63
C LYS A 76 -6.48 -15.47 5.51
N ARG A 77 -6.95 -15.35 4.26
CA ARG A 77 -6.10 -14.96 3.13
C ARG A 77 -5.60 -13.53 3.29
N ILE A 78 -6.47 -12.57 3.58
CA ILE A 78 -6.10 -11.15 3.82
C ILE A 78 -5.07 -11.02 4.95
N ASN A 79 -5.25 -11.80 6.02
CA ASN A 79 -4.31 -11.83 7.14
C ASN A 79 -2.98 -12.53 6.80
N SER A 80 -2.99 -13.48 5.85
CA SER A 80 -1.77 -14.17 5.40
C SER A 80 -0.95 -13.41 4.36
N LEU A 81 -1.53 -12.40 3.69
CA LEU A 81 -0.81 -11.59 2.70
C LEU A 81 0.33 -10.81 3.36
N THR A 82 1.49 -10.79 2.69
CA THR A 82 2.57 -9.89 3.06
C THR A 82 2.20 -8.44 2.76
N ASN A 83 2.87 -7.50 3.41
CA ASN A 83 2.58 -6.07 3.24
C ASN A 83 2.71 -5.61 1.77
N ALA A 84 3.67 -6.17 1.03
CA ALA A 84 3.87 -5.87 -0.39
C ALA A 84 2.72 -6.42 -1.27
N GLU A 85 2.27 -7.64 -1.00
CA GLU A 85 1.16 -8.26 -1.72
C GLU A 85 -0.17 -7.56 -1.43
N LEU A 86 -0.37 -7.10 -0.19
CA LEU A 86 -1.56 -6.34 0.21
C LEU A 86 -1.65 -5.01 -0.56
N ALA A 87 -0.54 -4.27 -0.64
CA ALA A 87 -0.49 -3.02 -1.40
C ALA A 87 -0.76 -3.25 -2.89
N GLN A 88 -0.19 -4.30 -3.48
CA GLN A 88 -0.45 -4.66 -4.87
C GLN A 88 -1.92 -5.08 -5.10
N PHE A 89 -2.51 -5.79 -4.14
CA PHE A 89 -3.92 -6.20 -4.19
C PHE A 89 -4.86 -4.99 -4.14
N ASN A 90 -4.62 -4.04 -3.23
CA ASN A 90 -5.39 -2.79 -3.16
C ASN A 90 -5.33 -2.01 -4.47
N GLN A 91 -4.15 -1.87 -5.07
CA GLN A 91 -4.00 -1.22 -6.37
C GLN A 91 -4.81 -1.90 -7.48
N GLN A 92 -5.00 -3.23 -7.42
CA GLN A 92 -5.83 -3.95 -8.38
C GLN A 92 -7.33 -3.74 -8.11
N LEU A 93 -7.73 -3.65 -6.84
CA LEU A 93 -9.12 -3.34 -6.47
C LEU A 93 -9.51 -1.92 -6.89
N ASP A 94 -8.63 -0.94 -6.75
CA ASP A 94 -8.86 0.43 -7.20
C ASP A 94 -8.99 0.54 -8.74
N GLN A 95 -8.32 -0.35 -9.47
CA GLN A 95 -8.40 -0.45 -10.93
C GLN A 95 -9.59 -1.28 -11.41
N ALA A 96 -10.14 -2.16 -10.55
CA ALA A 96 -11.37 -2.85 -10.86
C ALA A 96 -12.50 -1.82 -10.96
N PRO A 97 -13.45 -1.93 -11.91
CA PRO A 97 -14.54 -0.98 -12.03
C PRO A 97 -15.40 -1.03 -10.77
N ALA A 98 -15.11 -0.18 -9.79
CA ALA A 98 -15.89 0.07 -8.59
C ALA A 98 -17.16 0.86 -8.97
N GLY A 99 -17.97 0.27 -9.85
CA GLY A 99 -19.18 0.85 -10.41
C GLY A 99 -20.45 0.50 -9.65
N SER A 100 -20.37 -0.16 -8.49
CA SER A 100 -21.53 -0.59 -7.71
C SER A 100 -21.72 0.16 -6.39
N GLY A 101 -20.97 1.24 -6.15
CA GLY A 101 -21.16 2.09 -4.97
C GLY A 101 -22.23 3.17 -5.17
N VAL A 102 -22.67 3.79 -4.07
CA VAL A 102 -23.59 4.94 -4.06
C VAL A 102 -23.15 6.05 -5.04
N ILE A 103 -21.84 6.25 -5.20
CA ILE A 103 -21.26 7.20 -6.15
C ILE A 103 -21.63 6.84 -7.61
N GLY A 104 -21.54 5.56 -7.98
CA GLY A 104 -21.92 5.09 -9.32
C GLY A 104 -23.40 5.33 -9.62
N ILE A 105 -24.26 5.10 -8.62
CA ILE A 105 -25.70 5.38 -8.72
C ILE A 105 -25.95 6.89 -8.88
N ILE A 106 -25.28 7.73 -8.09
CA ILE A 106 -25.38 9.19 -8.19
C ILE A 106 -24.94 9.67 -9.59
N VAL A 107 -23.81 9.18 -10.09
CA VAL A 107 -23.30 9.53 -11.42
C VAL A 107 -24.26 9.06 -12.52
N LEU A 108 -24.84 7.87 -12.40
CA LEU A 108 -25.83 7.36 -13.35
C LEU A 108 -27.05 8.29 -13.44
N PHE A 109 -27.65 8.64 -12.29
CA PHE A 109 -28.79 9.56 -12.27
C PHE A 109 -28.43 10.95 -12.79
N PHE A 110 -27.23 11.44 -12.47
CA PHE A 110 -26.72 12.70 -13.01
C PHE A 110 -26.66 12.69 -14.54
N VAL A 111 -26.12 11.63 -15.14
CA VAL A 111 -26.07 11.48 -16.61
C VAL A 111 -27.48 11.38 -17.21
N ILE A 112 -28.37 10.57 -16.61
CA ILE A 112 -29.76 10.44 -17.08
C ILE A 112 -30.45 11.82 -17.07
N PHE A 113 -30.34 12.58 -15.99
CA PHE A 113 -30.95 13.91 -15.89
C PHE A 113 -30.36 14.90 -16.89
N ILE A 114 -29.04 14.90 -17.12
CA ILE A 114 -28.43 15.75 -18.17
C ILE A 114 -29.02 15.43 -19.55
N VAL A 115 -29.13 14.15 -19.91
CA VAL A 115 -29.69 13.74 -21.21
C VAL A 115 -31.16 14.16 -21.32
N THR A 116 -31.94 13.96 -20.27
CA THR A 116 -33.37 14.30 -20.23
C THR A 116 -33.60 15.81 -20.33
N ASP A 117 -32.71 16.62 -19.73
CA ASP A 117 -32.72 18.07 -19.78
C ASP A 117 -32.33 18.61 -21.17
N MET A 118 -31.32 18.00 -21.82
CA MET A 118 -30.94 18.31 -23.20
C MET A 118 -32.06 18.01 -24.22
N LEU A 119 -32.88 16.99 -23.96
CA LEU A 119 -34.07 16.62 -24.74
C LEU A 119 -35.31 17.48 -24.42
N CYS A 120 -35.20 18.46 -23.51
CA CYS A 120 -36.30 19.29 -23.03
C CYS A 120 -37.43 18.52 -22.33
N ALA A 121 -37.16 17.31 -21.83
CA ALA A 121 -38.15 16.53 -21.08
C ALA A 121 -38.18 16.94 -19.58
N THR A 122 -37.10 17.53 -19.07
CA THR A 122 -36.97 18.10 -17.72
C THR A 122 -36.20 19.43 -17.78
N ASP A 123 -36.25 20.24 -16.72
CA ASP A 123 -35.42 21.45 -16.52
C ASP A 123 -34.92 21.45 -15.06
N ILE A 124 -33.83 20.72 -14.83
CA ILE A 124 -33.23 20.51 -13.49
C ILE A 124 -31.94 21.31 -13.38
N PHE A 125 -31.18 21.41 -14.47
CA PHE A 125 -29.87 22.02 -14.52
C PHE A 125 -29.88 23.24 -15.44
N SER A 126 -29.79 24.44 -14.85
CA SER A 126 -29.79 25.73 -15.56
C SER A 126 -28.65 25.93 -16.57
N PHE A 127 -27.63 25.07 -16.54
CA PHE A 127 -26.51 25.08 -17.47
C PHE A 127 -26.72 24.14 -18.68
N VAL A 128 -27.70 23.23 -18.65
CA VAL A 128 -28.02 22.36 -19.78
C VAL A 128 -29.01 23.10 -20.69
N LYS A 129 -28.72 23.10 -22.00
CA LYS A 129 -29.56 23.76 -23.00
C LYS A 129 -30.23 22.72 -23.88
N CYS A 130 -31.52 22.92 -24.10
CA CYS A 130 -32.32 22.23 -25.08
C CYS A 130 -31.65 22.20 -26.47
N ILE A 131 -31.47 20.99 -27.02
CA ILE A 131 -30.92 20.83 -28.38
C ILE A 131 -31.99 21.04 -29.46
N ASN A 132 -33.25 20.73 -29.17
CA ASN A 132 -34.35 20.85 -30.12
C ASN A 132 -34.96 22.26 -30.14
N ARG A 133 -34.11 23.29 -30.08
CA ARG A 133 -34.53 24.69 -30.12
C ARG A 133 -34.08 25.37 -31.41
#